data_AF-A0A4R5HGV3-F1
#
_entry.id   AF-A0A4R5HGV3-F1
#
_cell.length_a   1.000
_cell.length_b   1.000
_cell.length_c   1.000
_cell.angle_alpha   90.00
_cell.angle_beta   90.00
_cell.angle_gamma   90.00
#
_symmetry.space_group_name_H-M   'P 1'
#
loop_
_entity.id
_entity.type
_entity.pdbx_description
1 polymer ?
#
loop_
_entity_poly.entity_id
_entity_poly.type
_entity_poly.pdbx_seq_one_letter_code
_entity_poly.pdbx_strand_id
1 'polypeptide(L)'
;MLDQFHDGEVPVKNAPLIQLKNGANCIPQHYLKYQHTLASVQRIVLGCHFDDRYPIFVSEDKQGIYIQVGIVGYDNYKSIDNQPNKKIVYGRRWRVEPELPTSEIIQTVFLALKKAREHEVREVFKLAVRNHKTTPFSCHQDLPLMANNAHLIKEVGDRELTLDAFIVRIGQVLSRIRYDHSVVEFVDIEERKNGSLLVDVRILGAKRSQLEEINGTSLTLVLNNKCTNEFLYALMDKLIHLSDRYVEEHFTFNDFKRFSRQNSIQEIADLSLETRNKAHIQDDKFQTALEEINYETDKTRVPVVLDTQLAKKIAKNLSCFGALDGILPSL
;
A
#
# COMPACT_ATOMS: atom_id res chain seq x y z
N MET A 1 35.04 7.91 -10.18
CA MET A 1 34.67 7.11 -8.99
C MET A 1 33.63 7.82 -8.12
N LEU A 2 32.82 8.74 -8.69
CA LEU A 2 31.94 9.66 -7.95
C LEU A 2 30.44 9.55 -8.33
N ASP A 3 30.06 8.75 -9.33
CA ASP A 3 28.69 8.73 -9.87
C ASP A 3 27.80 7.61 -9.32
N GLN A 4 28.10 7.05 -8.13
CA GLN A 4 27.39 5.87 -7.63
C GLN A 4 26.30 6.17 -6.59
N PHE A 5 26.33 7.33 -5.95
CA PHE A 5 25.44 7.63 -4.81
C PHE A 5 24.41 8.69 -5.15
N HIS A 6 23.22 8.53 -4.61
CA HIS A 6 22.22 9.59 -4.65
C HIS A 6 22.59 10.71 -3.68
N ASP A 7 22.16 11.92 -3.97
CA ASP A 7 22.35 13.01 -3.03
C ASP A 7 21.67 12.74 -1.68
N GLY A 8 22.39 13.07 -0.62
CA GLY A 8 22.00 12.70 0.74
C GLY A 8 22.57 11.36 1.19
N GLU A 9 23.17 10.56 0.31
CA GLU A 9 23.87 9.33 0.69
C GLU A 9 25.37 9.59 0.88
N VAL A 10 25.92 9.09 1.99
CA VAL A 10 27.35 9.15 2.29
C VAL A 10 27.80 7.79 2.82
N PRO A 11 28.81 7.14 2.22
CA PRO A 11 29.37 5.92 2.78
C PRO A 11 29.90 6.15 4.18
N VAL A 12 29.61 5.21 5.09
CA VAL A 12 30.29 5.18 6.39
C VAL A 12 31.79 5.02 6.14
N LYS A 13 32.60 5.67 6.99
CA LYS A 13 34.06 5.66 6.83
C LYS A 13 34.58 4.22 6.80
N ASN A 14 35.43 3.91 5.82
CA ASN A 14 35.96 2.57 5.55
C ASN A 14 34.91 1.52 5.16
N ALA A 15 33.74 1.93 4.66
CA ALA A 15 32.74 0.99 4.16
C ALA A 15 33.32 0.07 3.08
N PRO A 16 33.07 -1.26 3.18
CA PRO A 16 33.63 -2.21 2.24
C PRO A 16 32.96 -2.07 0.86
N LEU A 17 33.78 -2.21 -0.17
CA LEU A 17 33.33 -2.30 -1.56
C LEU A 17 33.08 -3.78 -1.90
N ILE A 18 31.88 -4.08 -2.40
CA ILE A 18 31.47 -5.44 -2.78
C ILE A 18 31.42 -5.52 -4.31
N GLN A 19 32.02 -6.56 -4.87
CA GLN A 19 31.90 -6.87 -6.29
C GLN A 19 30.70 -7.79 -6.52
N LEU A 20 29.79 -7.37 -7.38
CA LEU A 20 28.59 -8.11 -7.77
C LEU A 20 28.91 -9.15 -8.86
N LYS A 21 27.99 -10.11 -9.09
CA LYS A 21 28.13 -11.13 -10.16
C LYS A 21 28.43 -10.56 -11.55
N ASN A 22 27.93 -9.36 -11.85
CA ASN A 22 28.13 -8.69 -13.14
C ASN A 22 29.48 -7.93 -13.23
N GLY A 23 30.34 -8.05 -12.22
CA GLY A 23 31.64 -7.38 -12.12
C GLY A 23 31.57 -5.93 -11.64
N ALA A 24 30.37 -5.37 -11.47
CA ALA A 24 30.21 -4.03 -10.91
C ALA A 24 30.57 -4.02 -9.42
N ASN A 25 31.15 -2.92 -8.96
CA ASN A 25 31.43 -2.71 -7.55
C ASN A 25 30.36 -1.82 -6.94
N CYS A 26 29.96 -2.07 -5.69
CA CYS A 26 29.04 -1.21 -4.95
C CYS A 26 29.37 -1.15 -3.45
N ILE A 27 28.91 -0.07 -2.81
CA ILE A 27 28.78 -0.02 -1.36
C ILE A 27 27.29 -0.24 -1.05
N PRO A 28 26.92 -1.33 -0.36
CA PRO A 28 25.54 -1.60 0.01
C PRO A 28 24.89 -0.47 0.81
N GLN A 29 23.58 -0.31 0.63
CA GLN A 29 22.81 0.75 1.28
C GLN A 29 22.90 0.74 2.82
N HIS A 30 23.03 -0.43 3.44
CA HIS A 30 23.12 -0.54 4.90
C HIS A 30 24.52 -0.16 5.44
N TYR A 31 25.44 0.22 4.57
CA TYR A 31 26.74 0.82 4.91
C TYR A 31 26.80 2.31 4.57
N LEU A 32 25.65 2.92 4.27
CA LEU A 32 25.51 4.35 4.00
C LEU A 32 24.85 5.04 5.18
N LYS A 33 25.20 6.31 5.36
CA LYS A 33 24.50 7.29 6.18
C LYS A 33 23.67 8.18 5.26
N TYR A 34 22.49 8.59 5.75
CA TYR A 34 21.54 9.40 5.00
C TYR A 34 21.34 10.78 5.63
N GLN A 35 21.24 11.80 4.78
CA GLN A 35 20.84 13.16 5.14
C GLN A 35 20.17 13.81 3.93
N HIS A 36 18.93 13.42 3.67
CA HIS A 36 18.17 13.96 2.56
C HIS A 36 17.68 15.39 2.83
N THR A 37 17.65 16.17 1.75
CA THR A 37 17.09 17.52 1.69
C THR A 37 15.87 17.49 0.75
N LEU A 38 15.06 18.54 0.74
CA LEU A 38 13.96 18.65 -0.22
C LEU A 38 14.45 18.38 -1.67
N ALA A 39 15.60 18.97 -2.04
CA ALA A 39 16.18 18.83 -3.37
C ALA A 39 16.69 17.41 -3.67
N SER A 40 17.19 16.66 -2.69
CA SER A 40 17.57 15.27 -2.95
C SER A 40 16.37 14.34 -3.02
N VAL A 41 15.34 14.53 -2.18
CA VAL A 41 14.09 13.75 -2.28
C VAL A 41 13.39 14.03 -3.62
N GLN A 42 13.35 15.28 -4.08
CA GLN A 42 12.83 15.64 -5.40
C GLN A 42 13.53 14.87 -6.52
N ARG A 43 14.86 14.75 -6.46
CA ARG A 43 15.63 14.00 -7.47
C ARG A 43 15.40 12.50 -7.43
N ILE A 44 15.21 11.91 -6.25
CA ILE A 44 14.79 10.51 -6.13
C ILE A 44 13.42 10.33 -6.78
N VAL A 45 12.45 11.20 -6.48
CA VAL A 45 11.09 11.12 -7.02
C VAL A 45 11.04 11.38 -8.53
N LEU A 46 11.95 12.18 -9.10
CA LEU A 46 12.09 12.31 -10.56
C LEU A 46 12.41 10.98 -11.25
N GLY A 47 13.04 10.03 -10.55
CA GLY A 47 13.24 8.67 -11.06
C GLY A 47 11.99 7.78 -10.99
N CYS A 48 10.99 8.16 -10.18
CA CYS A 48 9.77 7.39 -9.95
C CYS A 48 8.69 7.70 -11.00
N HIS A 49 8.19 6.69 -11.70
CA HIS A 49 7.13 6.83 -12.71
C HIS A 49 6.02 5.80 -12.51
N PHE A 50 4.79 6.15 -12.90
CA PHE A 50 3.61 5.27 -12.84
C PHE A 50 2.54 5.64 -13.88
N ASP A 51 1.49 6.38 -13.52
CA ASP A 51 0.36 6.80 -14.36
C ASP A 51 0.18 8.31 -14.16
N ASP A 52 0.05 9.07 -15.25
CA ASP A 52 -0.03 10.54 -15.25
C ASP A 52 -1.22 11.09 -14.46
N ARG A 53 -2.23 10.28 -14.18
CA ARG A 53 -3.34 10.65 -13.29
C ARG A 53 -2.94 10.68 -11.83
N TYR A 54 -1.77 10.16 -11.48
CA TYR A 54 -1.26 10.08 -10.12
C TYR A 54 0.05 10.87 -9.96
N PRO A 55 0.06 12.20 -10.22
CA PRO A 55 1.28 12.99 -10.07
C PRO A 55 1.81 12.91 -8.64
N ILE A 56 3.12 12.72 -8.51
CA ILE A 56 3.82 12.59 -7.23
C ILE A 56 4.46 13.93 -6.90
N PHE A 57 4.04 14.54 -5.79
CA PHE A 57 4.58 15.79 -5.30
C PHE A 57 5.56 15.56 -4.15
N VAL A 58 6.61 16.36 -4.11
CA VAL A 58 7.52 16.47 -2.96
C VAL A 58 7.52 17.92 -2.52
N SER A 59 7.26 18.15 -1.24
CA SER A 59 7.24 19.48 -0.64
C SER A 59 7.70 19.40 0.81
N GLU A 60 7.96 20.54 1.42
CA GLU A 60 8.24 20.66 2.85
C GLU A 60 7.21 21.55 3.53
N ASP A 61 6.98 21.31 4.82
CA ASP A 61 6.29 22.23 5.71
C ASP A 61 7.05 22.32 7.04
N LYS A 62 6.47 22.97 8.06
CA LYS A 62 7.10 23.13 9.38
C LYS A 62 7.45 21.81 10.08
N GLN A 63 6.89 20.69 9.65
CA GLN A 63 7.14 19.36 10.19
C GLN A 63 8.11 18.55 9.32
N GLY A 64 8.71 19.16 8.30
CA GLY A 64 9.71 18.53 7.42
C GLY A 64 9.16 18.14 6.06
N ILE A 65 9.95 17.32 5.36
CA ILE A 65 9.71 16.89 3.98
C ILE A 65 8.55 15.88 3.95
N TYR A 66 7.75 15.95 2.89
CA TYR A 66 6.69 14.99 2.64
C TYR A 66 6.49 14.72 1.14
N ILE A 67 5.98 13.53 0.87
CA ILE A 67 5.48 13.09 -0.42
C ILE A 67 3.95 13.13 -0.39
N GLN A 68 3.34 13.56 -1.49
CA GLN A 68 1.88 13.56 -1.64
C GLN A 68 1.51 13.15 -3.05
N VAL A 69 0.56 12.23 -3.19
CA VAL A 69 0.04 11.83 -4.50
C VAL A 69 -1.21 12.65 -4.81
N GLY A 70 -1.23 13.30 -5.96
CA GLY A 70 -2.45 13.86 -6.55
C GLY A 70 -3.23 12.80 -7.30
N ILE A 71 -4.54 12.97 -7.45
CA ILE A 71 -5.42 12.10 -8.23
C ILE A 71 -6.19 12.97 -9.21
N VAL A 72 -5.97 12.77 -10.50
CA VAL A 72 -6.59 13.54 -11.60
C VAL A 72 -7.70 12.70 -12.24
N GLY A 73 -8.95 13.11 -12.05
CA GLY A 73 -10.11 12.36 -12.51
C GLY A 73 -11.39 13.19 -12.53
N TYR A 74 -12.50 12.55 -12.88
CA TYR A 74 -13.82 13.19 -12.77
C TYR A 74 -14.36 13.09 -11.35
N ASP A 75 -15.22 14.03 -10.98
CA ASP A 75 -15.96 13.99 -9.74
C ASP A 75 -16.99 12.85 -9.73
N ASN A 76 -16.81 11.90 -8.81
CA ASN A 76 -17.69 10.75 -8.62
C ASN A 76 -19.12 11.11 -8.17
N TYR A 77 -19.34 12.34 -7.68
CA TYR A 77 -20.64 12.85 -7.23
C TYR A 77 -21.43 13.62 -8.31
N LYS A 78 -20.78 14.01 -9.41
CA LYS A 78 -21.43 14.73 -10.52
C LYS A 78 -21.53 13.83 -11.76
N SER A 79 -22.54 14.07 -12.60
CA SER A 79 -22.56 13.41 -13.92
C SER A 79 -21.34 13.84 -14.72
N ILE A 80 -20.69 12.91 -15.42
CA ILE A 80 -19.57 13.22 -16.34
C ILE A 80 -20.01 14.22 -17.41
N ASP A 81 -21.26 14.12 -17.89
CA ASP A 81 -21.81 15.01 -18.91
C ASP A 81 -21.90 16.48 -18.43
N ASN A 82 -21.87 16.71 -17.10
CA ASN A 82 -21.85 18.02 -16.47
C ASN A 82 -20.44 18.46 -16.02
N GLN A 83 -19.39 17.77 -16.46
CA GLN A 83 -18.01 18.01 -16.06
C GLN A 83 -17.11 18.24 -17.28
N PRO A 84 -16.93 19.50 -17.71
CA PRO A 84 -16.11 19.81 -18.88
C PRO A 84 -14.61 19.53 -18.64
N ASN A 85 -14.17 19.48 -17.38
CA ASN A 85 -12.77 19.32 -17.00
C ASN A 85 -12.61 18.24 -15.92
N LYS A 86 -11.46 17.56 -15.93
CA LYS A 86 -10.99 16.75 -14.79
C LYS A 86 -10.62 17.66 -13.62
N LYS A 87 -10.79 17.17 -12.40
CA LYS A 87 -10.29 17.81 -11.17
C LYS A 87 -9.07 17.06 -10.66
N ILE A 88 -8.20 17.76 -9.94
CA ILE A 88 -7.17 17.16 -9.11
C ILE A 88 -7.61 17.21 -7.65
N VAL A 89 -7.47 16.09 -6.96
CA VAL A 89 -7.57 16.02 -5.49
C VAL A 89 -6.24 15.52 -4.93
N TYR A 90 -5.97 15.81 -3.66
CA TYR A 90 -4.70 15.48 -3.04
C TYR A 90 -4.89 14.46 -1.93
N GLY A 91 -4.10 13.39 -1.98
CA GLY A 91 -4.06 12.36 -0.96
C GLY A 91 -3.43 12.83 0.35
N ARG A 92 -3.18 11.90 1.27
CA ARG A 92 -2.47 12.18 2.53
C ARG A 92 -1.00 12.52 2.28
N ARG A 93 -0.42 13.30 3.19
CA ARG A 93 1.03 13.56 3.23
C ARG A 93 1.73 12.37 3.88
N TRP A 94 2.79 11.90 3.23
CA TRP A 94 3.68 10.84 3.70
C TRP A 94 5.00 11.48 4.10
N ARG A 95 5.32 11.46 5.39
CA ARG A 95 6.52 12.12 5.92
C ARG A 95 7.79 11.39 5.47
N VAL A 96 8.82 12.16 5.18
CA VAL A 96 10.15 11.67 4.82
C VAL A 96 11.14 12.26 5.80
N GLU A 97 11.69 11.40 6.66
CA GLU A 97 12.78 11.79 7.57
C GLU A 97 14.08 11.91 6.77
N PRO A 98 14.96 12.88 7.08
CA PRO A 98 16.24 13.03 6.36
C PRO A 98 17.12 11.77 6.40
N GLU A 99 17.01 10.96 7.45
CA GLU A 99 17.83 9.78 7.70
C GLU A 99 17.25 8.51 7.04
N LEU A 100 16.13 8.59 6.31
CA LEU A 100 15.57 7.44 5.60
C LEU A 100 16.48 7.01 4.44
N PRO A 101 16.74 5.70 4.27
CA PRO A 101 17.37 5.19 3.06
C PRO A 101 16.62 5.57 1.78
N THR A 102 17.34 5.81 0.69
CA THR A 102 16.74 6.06 -0.63
C THR A 102 15.72 4.98 -1.02
N SER A 103 16.00 3.71 -0.73
CA SER A 103 15.05 2.62 -0.99
C SER A 103 13.74 2.73 -0.18
N GLU A 104 13.80 3.24 1.05
CA GLU A 104 12.62 3.50 1.88
C GLU A 104 11.83 4.71 1.36
N ILE A 105 12.50 5.72 0.80
CA ILE A 105 11.84 6.85 0.11
C ILE A 105 11.08 6.34 -1.12
N ILE A 106 11.72 5.52 -1.97
CA ILE A 106 11.09 4.92 -3.15
C ILE A 106 9.91 4.02 -2.74
N GLN A 107 10.08 3.22 -1.69
CA GLN A 107 9.00 2.40 -1.14
C GLN A 107 7.86 3.26 -0.59
N THR A 108 8.15 4.41 0.00
CA THR A 108 7.14 5.36 0.49
C THR A 108 6.31 5.91 -0.68
N VAL A 109 6.93 6.26 -1.81
CA VAL A 109 6.20 6.66 -3.04
C VAL A 109 5.30 5.52 -3.51
N PHE A 110 5.84 4.31 -3.62
CA PHE A 110 5.09 3.13 -4.05
C PHE A 110 3.86 2.86 -3.15
N LEU A 111 4.03 2.92 -1.83
CA LEU A 111 2.94 2.74 -0.86
C LEU A 111 1.92 3.88 -0.96
N ALA A 112 2.36 5.12 -1.15
CA ALA A 112 1.48 6.26 -1.35
C ALA A 112 0.59 6.09 -2.58
N LEU A 113 1.15 5.60 -3.70
CA LEU A 113 0.40 5.27 -4.91
C LEU A 113 -0.63 4.15 -4.69
N LYS A 114 -0.22 3.04 -4.04
CA LYS A 114 -1.15 1.95 -3.70
C LYS A 114 -2.32 2.45 -2.88
N LYS A 115 -2.07 3.29 -1.87
CA LYS A 115 -3.14 3.84 -1.02
C LYS A 115 -3.99 4.90 -1.71
N ALA A 116 -3.42 5.71 -2.59
CA ALA A 116 -4.19 6.63 -3.43
C ALA A 116 -5.16 5.87 -4.36
N ARG A 117 -4.71 4.75 -4.94
CA ARG A 117 -5.59 3.91 -5.77
C ARG A 117 -6.59 3.10 -4.96
N GLU A 118 -6.20 2.55 -3.81
CA GLU A 118 -7.13 1.83 -2.93
C GLU A 118 -8.31 2.74 -2.54
N HIS A 119 -8.05 4.02 -2.29
CA HIS A 119 -9.10 5.02 -2.06
C HIS A 119 -10.07 5.08 -3.25
N GLU A 120 -9.58 5.23 -4.48
CA GLU A 120 -10.43 5.24 -5.69
C GLU A 120 -11.21 3.93 -5.87
N VAL A 121 -10.57 2.77 -5.72
CA VAL A 121 -11.21 1.43 -5.80
C VAL A 121 -12.41 1.34 -4.85
N ARG A 122 -12.24 1.84 -3.61
CA ARG A 122 -13.29 1.84 -2.60
C ARG A 122 -14.42 2.83 -2.94
N GLU A 123 -14.09 3.99 -3.49
CA GLU A 123 -15.07 5.02 -3.89
C GLU A 123 -15.89 4.63 -5.12
N VAL A 124 -15.32 3.90 -6.07
CA VAL A 124 -16.04 3.54 -7.31
C VAL A 124 -16.92 2.29 -7.15
N PHE A 125 -16.86 1.61 -6.00
CA PHE A 125 -17.79 0.54 -5.64
C PHE A 125 -19.12 1.12 -5.14
N LYS A 126 -20.16 0.99 -5.97
CA LYS A 126 -21.49 1.54 -5.70
C LYS A 126 -22.48 0.42 -5.41
N LEU A 127 -23.19 0.54 -4.30
CA LEU A 127 -24.30 -0.33 -3.90
C LEU A 127 -25.62 0.45 -3.96
N ALA A 128 -26.61 -0.11 -4.66
CA ALA A 128 -27.97 0.44 -4.68
C ALA A 128 -28.73 0.02 -3.40
N VAL A 129 -29.25 0.99 -2.64
CA VAL A 129 -30.06 0.80 -1.42
C VAL A 129 -31.22 1.78 -1.46
N ARG A 130 -32.47 1.29 -1.38
CA ARG A 130 -33.69 2.13 -1.30
C ARG A 130 -33.70 3.27 -2.33
N ASN A 131 -33.51 2.93 -3.61
CA ASN A 131 -33.42 3.85 -4.76
C ASN A 131 -32.21 4.81 -4.80
N HIS A 132 -31.31 4.75 -3.82
CA HIS A 132 -30.09 5.55 -3.78
C HIS A 132 -28.87 4.68 -4.08
N LYS A 133 -27.80 5.28 -4.57
CA LYS A 133 -26.49 4.63 -4.72
C LYS A 133 -25.55 5.15 -3.64
N THR A 134 -24.89 4.27 -2.92
CA THR A 134 -23.93 4.60 -1.87
C THR A 134 -22.62 3.86 -2.09
N THR A 135 -21.55 4.28 -1.42
CA THR A 135 -20.21 3.69 -1.51
C THR A 135 -19.85 3.03 -0.17
N PRO A 136 -20.35 1.82 0.12
CA PRO A 136 -20.27 1.21 1.46
C PRO A 136 -18.84 0.87 1.92
N PHE A 137 -17.86 0.91 1.01
CA PHE A 137 -16.45 0.69 1.32
C PHE A 137 -15.61 1.96 1.33
N SER A 138 -16.23 3.13 1.08
CA SER A 138 -15.59 4.45 1.10
C SER A 138 -14.83 4.69 2.41
N CYS A 139 -13.66 5.32 2.29
CA CYS A 139 -12.88 5.76 3.45
C CYS A 139 -13.37 7.10 4.05
N HIS A 140 -14.42 7.71 3.48
CA HIS A 140 -15.01 8.96 3.97
C HIS A 140 -16.15 8.74 4.98
N GLN A 141 -16.38 7.51 5.41
CA GLN A 141 -17.38 7.20 6.42
C GLN A 141 -17.02 7.82 7.78
N ASP A 142 -18.04 8.27 8.51
CA ASP A 142 -17.90 8.78 9.88
C ASP A 142 -17.68 7.61 10.84
N LEU A 143 -16.42 7.20 10.99
CA LEU A 143 -16.02 6.09 11.84
C LEU A 143 -16.42 6.30 13.32
N PRO A 144 -16.26 7.50 13.93
CA PRO A 144 -16.81 7.76 15.26
C PRO A 144 -18.32 7.53 15.37
N LEU A 145 -19.11 8.02 14.42
CA LEU A 145 -20.56 7.79 14.40
C LEU A 145 -20.88 6.29 14.31
N MET A 146 -20.20 5.56 13.43
CA MET A 146 -20.37 4.11 13.28
C MET A 146 -19.99 3.36 14.57
N ALA A 147 -18.89 3.74 15.22
CA ALA A 147 -18.45 3.12 16.46
C ALA A 147 -19.47 3.35 17.60
N ASN A 148 -19.97 4.58 17.74
CA ASN A 148 -20.97 4.93 18.74
C ASN A 148 -22.35 4.29 18.45
N ASN A 149 -22.63 3.92 17.21
CA ASN A 149 -23.87 3.30 16.77
C ASN A 149 -23.66 1.89 16.21
N ALA A 150 -22.67 1.15 16.71
CA ALA A 150 -22.28 -0.14 16.14
C ALA A 150 -23.44 -1.14 16.07
N HIS A 151 -24.41 -1.04 16.98
CA HIS A 151 -25.63 -1.88 16.98
C HIS A 151 -26.53 -1.68 15.75
N LEU A 152 -26.46 -0.54 15.06
CA LEU A 152 -27.20 -0.27 13.82
C LEU A 152 -26.60 -0.97 12.60
N ILE A 153 -25.32 -1.34 12.67
CA ILE A 153 -24.52 -1.86 11.55
C ILE A 153 -24.20 -3.35 11.74
N LYS A 154 -24.13 -3.80 13.00
CA LYS A 154 -23.99 -5.23 13.30
C LYS A 154 -25.22 -5.97 12.78
N GLU A 155 -24.97 -6.86 11.83
CA GLU A 155 -25.98 -7.75 11.29
C GLU A 155 -26.51 -8.68 12.39
N VAL A 156 -27.82 -8.71 12.54
CA VAL A 156 -28.50 -9.70 13.39
C VAL A 156 -28.87 -10.89 12.50
N GLY A 157 -27.92 -11.81 12.37
CA GLY A 157 -28.15 -13.18 11.90
C GLY A 157 -28.31 -13.35 10.38
N ASP A 158 -27.19 -13.54 9.68
CA ASP A 158 -27.21 -14.44 8.51
C ASP A 158 -27.25 -15.88 9.07
N ARG A 159 -28.41 -16.54 8.96
CA ARG A 159 -28.45 -18.00 9.07
C ARG A 159 -27.66 -18.55 7.89
N GLU A 160 -26.83 -19.56 8.11
CA GLU A 160 -26.10 -20.22 7.04
C GLU A 160 -27.09 -20.63 5.93
N LEU A 161 -26.95 -20.03 4.76
CA LEU A 161 -27.84 -20.27 3.63
C LEU A 161 -27.52 -21.64 3.02
N THR A 162 -28.52 -22.32 2.48
CA THR A 162 -28.26 -23.43 1.54
C THR A 162 -27.55 -22.89 0.31
N LEU A 163 -26.82 -23.74 -0.41
CA LEU A 163 -26.09 -23.32 -1.61
C LEU A 163 -27.01 -22.66 -2.65
N ASP A 164 -28.16 -23.25 -2.94
CA ASP A 164 -29.14 -22.68 -3.88
C ASP A 164 -29.65 -21.30 -3.43
N ALA A 165 -29.97 -21.15 -2.13
CA ALA A 165 -30.41 -19.88 -1.58
C ALA A 165 -29.30 -18.83 -1.65
N PHE A 166 -28.05 -19.24 -1.44
CA PHE A 166 -26.88 -18.38 -1.54
C PHE A 166 -26.66 -17.90 -2.98
N ILE A 167 -26.75 -18.78 -3.99
CA ILE A 167 -26.62 -18.41 -5.41
C ILE A 167 -27.66 -17.35 -5.79
N VAL A 168 -28.93 -17.57 -5.44
CA VAL A 168 -30.00 -16.60 -5.69
C VAL A 168 -29.70 -15.27 -5.02
N ARG A 169 -29.20 -15.31 -3.77
CA ARG A 169 -28.85 -14.11 -3.01
C ARG A 169 -27.70 -13.33 -3.64
N ILE A 170 -26.65 -14.00 -4.11
CA ILE A 170 -25.53 -13.38 -4.81
C ILE A 170 -26.01 -12.70 -6.10
N GLY A 171 -26.86 -13.37 -6.89
CA GLY A 171 -27.45 -12.77 -8.10
C GLY A 171 -28.21 -11.47 -7.80
N GLN A 172 -29.01 -11.46 -6.73
CA GLN A 172 -29.72 -10.24 -6.28
C GLN A 172 -28.77 -9.13 -5.87
N VAL A 173 -27.70 -9.47 -5.15
CA VAL A 173 -26.70 -8.51 -4.66
C VAL A 173 -25.91 -7.90 -5.83
N LEU A 174 -25.44 -8.73 -6.75
CA LEU A 174 -24.72 -8.30 -7.95
C LEU A 174 -25.55 -7.38 -8.83
N SER A 175 -26.86 -7.64 -8.96
CA SER A 175 -27.76 -6.76 -9.71
C SER A 175 -27.78 -5.31 -9.19
N ARG A 176 -27.51 -5.14 -7.89
CA ARG A 176 -27.49 -3.85 -7.17
C ARG A 176 -26.11 -3.20 -7.10
N ILE A 177 -25.06 -3.89 -7.52
CA ILE A 177 -23.68 -3.38 -7.48
C ILE A 177 -23.32 -2.78 -8.84
N ARG A 178 -22.58 -1.68 -8.82
CA ARG A 178 -21.81 -1.20 -9.97
C ARG A 178 -20.41 -0.88 -9.48
N TYR A 179 -19.41 -1.30 -10.24
CA TYR A 179 -18.01 -1.02 -9.92
C TYR A 179 -17.39 -0.27 -11.08
N ASP A 180 -17.02 0.98 -10.85
CA ASP A 180 -16.47 1.87 -11.88
C ASP A 180 -17.29 1.85 -13.19
N HIS A 181 -18.59 2.08 -13.04
CA HIS A 181 -19.61 2.01 -14.10
C HIS A 181 -19.87 0.61 -14.70
N SER A 182 -19.07 -0.39 -14.37
CA SER A 182 -19.17 -1.76 -14.88
C SER A 182 -20.18 -2.61 -14.12
N VAL A 183 -20.73 -3.60 -14.83
CA VAL A 183 -21.56 -4.66 -14.26
C VAL A 183 -20.66 -5.81 -13.83
N VAL A 184 -20.98 -6.40 -12.68
CA VAL A 184 -20.35 -7.62 -12.16
C VAL A 184 -21.35 -8.76 -12.28
N GLU A 185 -20.97 -9.82 -12.98
CA GLU A 185 -21.81 -10.99 -13.24
C GLU A 185 -21.31 -12.20 -12.47
N PHE A 186 -22.24 -13.02 -12.00
CA PHE A 186 -21.96 -14.33 -11.44
C PHE A 186 -21.61 -15.30 -12.58
N VAL A 187 -20.57 -16.10 -12.39
CA VAL A 187 -20.14 -17.12 -13.36
C VAL A 187 -20.39 -18.52 -12.82
N ASP A 188 -19.79 -18.85 -11.68
CA ASP A 188 -19.89 -20.20 -11.10
C ASP A 188 -19.65 -20.22 -9.59
N ILE A 189 -20.03 -21.32 -8.94
CA ILE A 189 -19.70 -21.61 -7.55
C ILE A 189 -19.32 -23.08 -7.35
N GLU A 190 -18.17 -23.32 -6.70
CA GLU A 190 -17.70 -24.65 -6.33
C GLU A 190 -17.49 -24.76 -4.82
N GLU A 191 -18.11 -25.75 -4.17
CA GLU A 191 -17.83 -26.08 -2.77
C GLU A 191 -16.69 -27.09 -2.68
N ARG A 192 -15.65 -26.73 -1.92
CA ARG A 192 -14.44 -27.53 -1.74
C ARG A 192 -14.60 -28.49 -0.56
N LYS A 193 -13.82 -29.56 -0.57
CA LYS A 193 -13.83 -30.60 0.49
C LYS A 193 -13.54 -30.07 1.91
N ASN A 194 -12.85 -28.94 2.01
CA ASN A 194 -12.56 -28.28 3.29
C ASN A 194 -13.68 -27.31 3.73
N GLY A 195 -14.82 -27.28 3.04
CA GLY A 195 -15.95 -26.40 3.32
C GLY A 195 -15.84 -24.99 2.73
N SER A 196 -14.70 -24.63 2.11
CA SER A 196 -14.58 -23.33 1.44
C SER A 196 -15.35 -23.29 0.12
N LEU A 197 -15.79 -22.12 -0.30
CA LEU A 197 -16.47 -21.88 -1.57
C LEU A 197 -15.57 -21.07 -2.49
N LEU A 198 -15.46 -21.51 -3.74
CA LEU A 198 -14.90 -20.73 -4.83
C LEU A 198 -16.06 -20.10 -5.58
N VAL A 199 -16.10 -18.76 -5.64
CA VAL A 199 -17.13 -18.02 -6.38
C VAL A 199 -16.47 -17.26 -7.51
N ASP A 200 -16.82 -17.60 -8.74
CA ASP A 200 -16.32 -16.92 -9.92
C ASP A 200 -17.26 -15.81 -10.35
N VAL A 201 -16.70 -14.62 -10.59
CA VAL A 201 -17.41 -13.46 -11.13
C VAL A 201 -16.67 -12.87 -12.32
N ARG A 202 -17.38 -12.15 -13.18
CA ARG A 202 -16.81 -11.42 -14.32
C ARG A 202 -17.21 -9.96 -14.28
N ILE A 203 -16.25 -9.07 -14.55
CA ILE A 203 -16.47 -7.64 -14.72
C ILE A 203 -16.52 -7.36 -16.22
N LEU A 204 -17.67 -6.90 -16.73
CA LEU A 204 -17.87 -6.72 -18.18
C LEU A 204 -17.11 -5.52 -18.78
N GLY A 205 -16.56 -4.64 -17.94
CA GLY A 205 -16.00 -3.37 -18.37
C GLY A 205 -17.07 -2.38 -18.84
N ALA A 206 -16.76 -1.10 -18.80
CA ALA A 206 -17.62 -0.05 -19.30
C ALA A 206 -16.77 0.99 -20.03
N LYS A 207 -17.29 1.58 -21.11
CA LYS A 207 -16.59 2.65 -21.85
C LYS A 207 -16.20 3.85 -20.97
N ARG A 208 -16.90 4.04 -19.85
CA ARG A 208 -16.68 5.12 -18.88
C ARG A 208 -15.82 4.68 -17.68
N SER A 209 -15.33 3.45 -17.66
CA SER A 209 -14.43 2.96 -16.62
C SER A 209 -13.10 3.69 -16.68
N GLN A 210 -12.58 4.06 -15.51
CA GLN A 210 -11.30 4.71 -15.33
C GLN A 210 -10.21 3.73 -14.87
N LEU A 211 -10.57 2.57 -14.35
CA LEU A 211 -9.61 1.54 -13.92
C LEU A 211 -9.34 0.58 -15.08
N GLU A 212 -8.10 0.51 -15.53
CA GLU A 212 -7.75 -0.29 -16.72
C GLU A 212 -7.74 -1.79 -16.41
N GLU A 213 -7.34 -2.14 -15.18
CA GLU A 213 -7.15 -3.51 -14.72
C GLU A 213 -8.45 -4.33 -14.56
N ILE A 214 -9.61 -3.69 -14.75
CA ILE A 214 -10.93 -4.31 -14.50
C ILE A 214 -11.67 -4.67 -15.79
N ASN A 215 -11.18 -4.22 -16.94
CA ASN A 215 -11.87 -4.38 -18.21
C ASN A 215 -11.82 -5.83 -18.69
N GLY A 216 -12.96 -6.53 -18.62
CA GLY A 216 -13.07 -7.93 -19.05
C GLY A 216 -12.45 -8.92 -18.08
N THR A 217 -12.19 -8.52 -16.82
CA THR A 217 -11.49 -9.34 -15.84
C THR A 217 -12.43 -10.33 -15.16
N SER A 218 -11.98 -11.58 -15.03
CA SER A 218 -12.63 -12.61 -14.21
C SER A 218 -11.92 -12.78 -12.87
N LEU A 219 -12.68 -13.00 -11.80
CA LEU A 219 -12.19 -13.10 -10.44
C LEU A 219 -12.76 -14.33 -9.76
N THR A 220 -11.88 -15.08 -9.09
CA THR A 220 -12.24 -16.14 -8.16
C THR A 220 -12.15 -15.63 -6.73
N LEU A 221 -13.28 -15.60 -6.03
CA LEU A 221 -13.40 -15.28 -4.62
C LEU A 221 -13.33 -16.57 -3.81
N VAL A 222 -12.70 -16.53 -2.63
CA VAL A 222 -12.67 -17.67 -1.70
C VAL A 222 -13.45 -17.27 -0.45
N LEU A 223 -14.51 -18.00 -0.14
CA LEU A 223 -15.37 -17.76 1.02
C LEU A 223 -15.33 -18.96 1.96
N ASN A 224 -15.50 -18.73 3.25
CA ASN A 224 -15.63 -19.75 4.27
C ASN A 224 -17.09 -19.99 4.65
N ASN A 225 -17.97 -19.00 4.47
CA ASN A 225 -19.38 -19.11 4.79
C ASN A 225 -20.24 -18.64 3.61
N LYS A 226 -21.45 -19.20 3.54
CA LYS A 226 -22.49 -18.85 2.56
C LYS A 226 -23.22 -17.57 2.99
N CYS A 227 -22.45 -16.49 3.18
CA CYS A 227 -22.89 -15.21 3.73
C CYS A 227 -22.72 -14.08 2.71
N THR A 228 -23.70 -13.18 2.62
CA THR A 228 -23.65 -12.06 1.67
C THR A 228 -22.52 -11.08 2.01
N ASN A 229 -22.32 -10.81 3.30
CA ASN A 229 -21.29 -9.87 3.74
C ASN A 229 -19.90 -10.41 3.42
N GLU A 230 -19.64 -11.69 3.66
CA GLU A 230 -18.36 -12.31 3.31
C GLU A 230 -18.08 -12.21 1.81
N PHE A 231 -19.08 -12.47 0.96
CA PHE A 231 -18.94 -12.27 -0.49
C PHE A 231 -18.54 -10.84 -0.85
N LEU A 232 -19.20 -9.83 -0.26
CA LEU A 232 -18.93 -8.42 -0.56
C LEU A 232 -17.52 -8.00 -0.12
N TYR A 233 -17.07 -8.44 1.05
CA TYR A 233 -15.72 -8.18 1.53
C TYR A 233 -14.68 -8.91 0.67
N ALA A 234 -14.90 -10.18 0.34
CA ALA A 234 -14.00 -10.94 -0.53
C ALA A 234 -13.89 -10.33 -1.94
N LEU A 235 -15.01 -9.82 -2.49
CA LEU A 235 -15.01 -9.09 -3.74
C LEU A 235 -14.17 -7.82 -3.64
N MET A 236 -14.39 -7.00 -2.61
CA MET A 236 -13.60 -5.77 -2.39
C MET A 236 -12.10 -6.08 -2.23
N ASP A 237 -11.75 -7.11 -1.46
CA ASP A 237 -10.36 -7.54 -1.29
C ASP A 237 -9.70 -7.93 -2.62
N LYS A 238 -10.44 -8.62 -3.50
CA LYS A 238 -9.95 -8.96 -4.85
C LYS A 238 -9.81 -7.73 -5.75
N LEU A 239 -10.70 -6.75 -5.66
CA LEU A 239 -10.61 -5.50 -6.42
C LEU A 239 -9.41 -4.66 -5.96
N ILE A 240 -9.19 -4.55 -4.64
CA ILE A 240 -8.01 -3.89 -4.07
C ILE A 240 -6.74 -4.62 -4.52
N HIS A 241 -6.72 -5.96 -4.45
CA HIS A 241 -5.60 -6.75 -4.91
C HIS A 241 -5.31 -6.50 -6.40
N LEU A 242 -6.32 -6.43 -7.28
CA LEU A 242 -6.10 -6.08 -8.69
C LEU A 242 -5.41 -4.72 -8.87
N SER A 243 -5.89 -3.70 -8.15
CA SER A 243 -5.29 -2.36 -8.21
C SER A 243 -3.87 -2.36 -7.67
N ASP A 244 -3.62 -3.06 -6.56
CA ASP A 244 -2.28 -3.25 -6.00
C ASP A 244 -1.33 -3.91 -7.02
N ARG A 245 -1.80 -4.95 -7.70
CA ARG A 245 -1.06 -5.61 -8.79
C ARG A 245 -0.78 -4.67 -9.94
N TYR A 246 -1.73 -3.81 -10.29
CA TYR A 246 -1.54 -2.82 -11.34
C TYR A 246 -0.40 -1.85 -10.98
N VAL A 247 -0.34 -1.34 -9.74
CA VAL A 247 0.78 -0.50 -9.29
C VAL A 247 2.10 -1.27 -9.32
N GLU A 248 2.11 -2.50 -8.81
CA GLU A 248 3.30 -3.37 -8.77
C GLU A 248 3.92 -3.59 -10.16
N GLU A 249 3.11 -3.68 -11.20
CA GLU A 249 3.56 -3.97 -12.57
C GLU A 249 3.86 -2.72 -13.42
N HIS A 250 3.46 -1.52 -12.98
CA HIS A 250 3.64 -0.28 -13.75
C HIS A 250 4.51 0.76 -13.05
N PHE A 251 4.69 0.68 -11.73
CA PHE A 251 5.60 1.56 -11.02
C PHE A 251 7.06 1.22 -11.38
N THR A 252 7.83 2.24 -11.74
CA THR A 252 9.26 2.13 -12.03
C THR A 252 10.06 3.13 -11.21
N PHE A 253 11.28 2.74 -10.86
CA PHE A 253 12.33 3.68 -10.45
C PHE A 253 13.49 3.54 -11.45
N ASN A 254 13.84 4.63 -12.13
CA ASN A 254 14.84 4.64 -13.22
C ASN A 254 14.59 3.49 -14.23
N ASP A 255 13.35 3.42 -14.74
CA ASP A 255 12.85 2.39 -15.67
C ASP A 255 12.85 0.94 -15.13
N PHE A 256 13.29 0.70 -13.90
CA PHE A 256 13.27 -0.62 -13.28
C PHE A 256 12.00 -0.86 -12.46
N LYS A 257 11.27 -1.92 -12.81
CA LYS A 257 10.02 -2.33 -12.13
C LYS A 257 10.30 -3.22 -10.92
N ARG A 258 10.90 -2.67 -9.85
CA ARG A 258 11.31 -3.45 -8.66
C ARG A 258 10.20 -4.33 -8.07
N PHE A 259 8.95 -3.88 -8.11
CA PHE A 259 7.82 -4.59 -7.48
C PHE A 259 7.08 -5.56 -8.42
N SER A 260 7.49 -5.63 -9.69
CA SER A 260 6.92 -6.58 -10.64
C SER A 260 7.20 -8.01 -10.19
N ARG A 261 6.18 -8.88 -10.33
CA ARG A 261 6.33 -10.34 -10.11
C ARG A 261 7.02 -11.04 -11.28
N GLN A 262 7.38 -10.32 -12.33
CA GLN A 262 8.25 -10.85 -13.40
C GLN A 262 9.71 -10.90 -12.96
N ASN A 263 10.09 -10.22 -11.87
CA ASN A 263 11.43 -10.33 -11.29
C ASN A 263 11.61 -11.69 -10.60
N SER A 264 12.78 -12.31 -10.81
CA SER A 264 13.15 -13.55 -10.12
C SER A 264 13.39 -13.28 -8.63
N ILE A 265 12.60 -13.93 -7.78
CA ILE A 265 12.79 -13.88 -6.33
C ILE A 265 14.13 -14.51 -5.94
N GLN A 266 14.57 -15.55 -6.65
CA GLN A 266 15.88 -16.17 -6.41
C GLN A 266 17.02 -15.19 -6.68
N GLU A 267 16.99 -14.47 -7.81
CA GLU A 267 18.05 -13.51 -8.14
C GLU A 267 18.07 -12.32 -7.18
N ILE A 268 16.89 -11.86 -6.71
CA ILE A 268 16.81 -10.83 -5.67
C ILE A 268 17.43 -11.35 -4.36
N ALA A 269 17.15 -12.59 -3.99
CA ALA A 269 17.70 -13.20 -2.79
C ALA A 269 19.22 -13.35 -2.87
N ASP A 270 19.73 -13.81 -4.02
CA ASP A 270 21.16 -13.93 -4.30
C ASP A 270 21.87 -12.58 -4.22
N LEU A 271 21.32 -11.53 -4.86
CA LEU A 271 21.88 -10.17 -4.77
C LEU A 271 21.88 -9.65 -3.32
N SER A 272 20.83 -9.95 -2.55
CA SER A 272 20.77 -9.60 -1.14
C SER A 272 21.78 -10.39 -0.30
N LEU A 273 22.08 -11.64 -0.65
CA LEU A 273 23.06 -12.47 0.04
C LEU A 273 24.47 -11.91 -0.15
N GLU A 274 24.83 -11.56 -1.39
CA GLU A 274 26.13 -10.96 -1.73
C GLU A 274 26.35 -9.64 -0.99
N THR A 275 25.34 -8.78 -1.00
CA THR A 275 25.45 -7.44 -0.40
C THR A 275 25.46 -7.45 1.14
N ARG A 276 24.87 -8.46 1.78
CA ARG A 276 24.77 -8.56 3.25
C ARG A 276 25.82 -9.46 3.90
N ASN A 277 26.70 -10.09 3.13
CA ASN A 277 27.65 -11.04 3.67
C ASN A 277 28.66 -10.33 4.60
N LYS A 278 28.60 -10.65 5.90
CA LYS A 278 29.48 -10.07 6.93
C LYS A 278 30.95 -10.43 6.74
N ALA A 279 31.28 -11.44 5.94
CA ALA A 279 32.66 -11.76 5.59
C ALA A 279 33.40 -10.60 4.87
N HIS A 280 32.66 -9.64 4.32
CA HIS A 280 33.21 -8.42 3.74
C HIS A 280 33.64 -7.38 4.79
N ILE A 281 33.20 -7.53 6.05
CA ILE A 281 33.58 -6.65 7.16
C ILE A 281 34.89 -7.20 7.75
N GLN A 282 36.00 -6.53 7.44
CA GLN A 282 37.33 -6.87 7.95
C GLN A 282 37.93 -5.78 8.86
N ASP A 283 37.29 -4.61 8.92
CA ASP A 283 37.74 -3.46 9.71
C ASP A 283 36.84 -3.26 10.94
N ASP A 284 37.37 -3.55 12.12
CA ASP A 284 36.68 -3.35 13.40
C ASP A 284 36.22 -1.90 13.59
N LYS A 285 36.97 -0.91 13.07
CA LYS A 285 36.60 0.50 13.18
C LYS A 285 35.36 0.82 12.35
N PHE A 286 35.23 0.19 11.19
CA PHE A 286 34.02 0.32 10.37
C PHE A 286 32.82 -0.30 11.11
N GLN A 287 33.00 -1.47 11.72
CA GLN A 287 31.93 -2.12 12.46
C GLN A 287 31.43 -1.25 13.62
N THR A 288 32.34 -0.73 14.45
CA THR A 288 31.96 0.18 15.55
C THR A 288 31.25 1.44 15.03
N ALA A 289 31.78 2.08 13.97
CA ALA A 289 31.15 3.26 13.39
C ALA A 289 29.75 2.97 12.82
N LEU A 290 29.55 1.79 12.23
CA LEU A 290 28.26 1.36 11.71
C LEU A 290 27.24 1.12 12.84
N GLU A 291 27.67 0.46 13.92
CA GLU A 291 26.85 0.22 15.12
C GLU A 291 26.42 1.54 15.78
N GLU A 292 27.34 2.49 15.92
CA GLU A 292 27.05 3.83 16.45
C GLU A 292 26.03 4.60 15.58
N ILE A 293 26.20 4.58 14.26
CA ILE A 293 25.30 5.27 13.32
C ILE A 293 23.89 4.65 13.37
N ASN A 294 23.80 3.32 13.41
CA ASN A 294 22.52 2.64 13.52
C ASN A 294 21.83 2.99 14.85
N TYR A 295 22.58 2.97 15.96
CA TYR A 295 22.05 3.32 17.27
C TYR A 295 21.51 4.76 17.33
N GLU A 296 22.26 5.73 16.81
CA GLU A 296 21.80 7.13 16.79
C GLU A 296 20.60 7.34 15.87
N THR A 297 20.52 6.62 14.74
CA THR A 297 19.36 6.65 13.84
C THR A 297 18.13 6.03 14.50
N ASP A 298 18.28 4.92 15.21
CA ASP A 298 17.17 4.30 15.94
C ASP A 298 16.64 5.24 17.01
N LYS A 299 17.54 5.95 17.71
CA LYS A 299 17.18 6.90 18.76
C LYS A 299 16.34 8.07 18.24
N THR A 300 16.59 8.57 17.03
CA THR A 300 15.80 9.67 16.45
C THR A 300 14.39 9.22 16.03
N ARG A 301 14.19 7.92 15.79
CA ARG A 301 12.90 7.34 15.38
C ARG A 301 11.97 7.00 16.55
N VAL A 302 12.49 6.99 17.78
CA VAL A 302 11.68 6.66 18.96
C VAL A 302 10.64 7.77 19.23
N PRO A 303 9.33 7.45 19.25
CA PRO A 303 8.31 8.45 19.48
C PRO A 303 8.25 8.87 20.96
N VAL A 304 7.91 10.13 21.19
CA VAL A 304 7.59 10.66 22.52
C VAL A 304 6.07 10.67 22.70
N VAL A 305 5.58 9.97 23.72
CA VAL A 305 4.14 9.89 24.02
C VAL A 305 3.82 10.85 25.16
N LEU A 306 3.24 12.01 24.83
CA LEU A 306 2.94 13.04 25.84
C LEU A 306 1.59 12.82 26.55
N ASP A 307 0.66 12.12 25.90
CA ASP A 307 -0.66 11.87 26.49
C ASP A 307 -0.61 10.72 27.50
N THR A 308 -0.94 11.04 28.76
CA THR A 308 -0.85 10.08 29.86
C THR A 308 -1.81 8.89 29.75
N GLN A 309 -2.93 9.01 29.04
CA GLN A 309 -3.86 7.89 28.84
C GLN A 309 -3.35 6.96 27.74
N LEU A 310 -2.87 7.53 26.64
CA LEU A 310 -2.25 6.80 25.55
C LEU A 310 -1.00 6.08 26.04
N ALA A 311 -0.15 6.74 26.82
CA ALA A 311 1.02 6.15 27.46
C ALA A 311 0.67 4.90 28.27
N LYS A 312 -0.32 4.99 29.17
CA LYS A 312 -0.79 3.84 29.97
C LYS A 312 -1.31 2.71 29.09
N LYS A 313 -2.06 3.04 28.03
CA LYS A 313 -2.55 2.05 27.06
C LYS A 313 -1.38 1.35 26.36
N ILE A 314 -0.38 2.10 25.89
CA ILE A 314 0.80 1.53 25.22
C ILE A 314 1.61 0.68 26.19
N ALA A 315 1.88 1.16 27.40
CA ALA A 315 2.61 0.41 28.42
C ALA A 315 1.94 -0.93 28.74
N LYS A 316 0.60 -0.92 28.90
CA LYS A 316 -0.18 -2.16 29.09
C LYS A 316 0.00 -3.12 27.92
N ASN A 317 -0.10 -2.62 26.68
CA ASN A 317 0.08 -3.45 25.49
C ASN A 317 1.50 -4.04 25.40
N LEU A 318 2.53 -3.24 25.69
CA LEU A 318 3.93 -3.69 25.63
C LEU A 318 4.24 -4.74 26.71
N SER A 319 3.64 -4.62 27.90
CA SER A 319 3.84 -5.58 28.99
C SER A 319 3.44 -7.02 28.64
N CYS A 320 2.56 -7.22 27.65
CA CYS A 320 2.16 -8.54 27.18
C CYS A 320 3.26 -9.31 26.43
N PHE A 321 4.35 -8.64 26.03
CA PHE A 321 5.42 -9.25 25.22
C PHE A 321 6.66 -9.64 26.04
N GLY A 322 6.70 -9.36 27.35
CA GLY A 322 7.87 -9.63 28.18
C GLY A 322 9.01 -8.63 27.94
N ALA A 323 10.26 -9.11 28.02
CA ALA A 323 11.44 -8.27 27.76
C ALA A 323 11.59 -8.00 26.25
N LEU A 324 11.81 -6.74 25.90
CA LEU A 324 11.97 -6.28 24.52
C LEU A 324 13.36 -5.69 24.34
N ASP A 325 14.00 -6.03 23.22
CA ASP A 325 15.24 -5.40 22.76
C ASP A 325 14.95 -4.06 22.06
N GLY A 326 15.97 -3.22 21.93
CA GLY A 326 15.90 -1.92 21.25
C GLY A 326 15.60 -0.73 22.18
N ILE A 327 15.39 0.44 21.59
CA ILE A 327 15.12 1.68 22.35
C ILE A 327 13.60 1.85 22.50
N LEU A 328 13.11 1.71 23.74
CA LEU A 328 11.69 1.84 24.04
C LEU A 328 11.23 3.31 24.05
N PRO A 329 9.98 3.59 23.67
CA PRO A 329 9.42 4.94 23.74
C PRO A 329 9.37 5.45 25.18
N SER A 330 9.50 6.77 25.33
CA SER A 330 9.18 7.44 26.59
C SER A 330 7.64 7.47 26.72
N LEU A 331 7.13 6.72 27.70
CA LEU A 331 5.71 6.57 28.03
C LEU A 331 5.37 7.30 29.32
#